data_AF-A0A9E5TIM5-F1
#
_entry.id   AF-A0A9E5TIM5-F1
#
_cell.length_a   1.000
_cell.length_b   1.000
_cell.length_c   1.000
_cell.angle_alpha   90.00
_cell.angle_beta   90.00
_cell.angle_gamma   90.00
#
_symmetry.space_group_name_H-M   'P 1'
#
loop_
_entity.id
_entity.type
_entity.pdbx_description
1 polymer ?
#
loop_
_entity_poly.entity_id
_entity_poly.type
_entity_poly.pdbx_seq_one_letter_code
_entity_poly.pdbx_strand_id
1 'polypeptide(L)'
;ALQYTSFWWYGGETKCFGFVLSPKEGERLRALIKERKREGKPPVKVRAKVVSRFWDGELNVVSALIPGQTEEEVAIVAHLCHPQWSANDNASGAAAVLEVARTLQGLISEGKLDKPRRGIRFLLV
;
A
#
# COMPACT_ATOMS: atom_id res chain seq x y z
N ALA A 1 1.47 -12.83 6.08
CA ALA A 1 0.69 -11.64 6.49
C ALA A 1 -0.79 -11.97 6.45
N LEU A 2 -1.62 -11.36 7.29
CA LEU A 2 -3.08 -11.39 7.11
C LEU A 2 -3.44 -10.38 6.03
N GLN A 3 -4.10 -10.84 4.97
CA GLN A 3 -4.56 -9.93 3.92
C GLN A 3 -5.65 -9.03 4.50
N TYR A 4 -5.41 -7.73 4.50
CA TYR A 4 -6.44 -6.75 4.84
C TYR A 4 -7.07 -6.19 3.57
N THR A 5 -8.38 -6.04 3.62
CA THR A 5 -9.14 -5.34 2.59
C THR A 5 -9.70 -4.09 3.25
N SER A 6 -9.33 -2.92 2.72
CA SER A 6 -9.92 -1.66 3.14
C SER A 6 -11.28 -1.48 2.47
N PHE A 7 -12.25 -0.97 3.22
CA PHE A 7 -13.48 -0.42 2.67
C PHE A 7 -13.32 1.10 2.65
N TRP A 8 -13.26 1.68 1.46
CA TRP A 8 -13.17 3.13 1.30
C TRP A 8 -14.58 3.73 1.34
N TRP A 9 -14.72 4.89 1.98
CA TRP A 9 -15.97 5.64 2.03
C TRP A 9 -15.80 6.91 1.20
N TYR A 10 -16.64 7.08 0.18
CA TYR A 10 -16.58 8.20 -0.75
C TYR A 10 -17.74 9.19 -0.55
N GLY A 11 -18.68 8.90 0.35
CA GLY A 11 -19.79 9.75 0.73
C GLY A 11 -21.13 9.01 0.70
N GLY A 12 -21.92 9.14 1.78
CA GLY A 12 -23.25 8.53 1.90
C GLY A 12 -23.27 7.08 2.41
N GLU A 13 -22.11 6.42 2.52
CA GLU A 13 -22.02 5.07 3.10
C GLU A 13 -22.12 5.10 4.63
N THR A 14 -22.64 4.02 5.20
CA THR A 14 -22.61 3.82 6.65
C THR A 14 -21.18 3.48 7.10
N LYS A 15 -20.57 4.38 7.87
CA LYS A 15 -19.26 4.14 8.48
C LYS A 15 -19.33 2.94 9.43
N CYS A 16 -18.36 2.05 9.36
CA CYS A 16 -18.27 0.87 10.21
C CYS A 16 -16.82 0.57 10.63
N PHE A 17 -16.65 -0.27 11.64
CA PHE A 17 -15.34 -0.82 12.00
C PHE A 17 -15.11 -2.15 11.29
N GLY A 18 -13.84 -2.50 11.10
CA GLY A 18 -13.43 -3.77 10.51
C GLY A 18 -12.19 -4.33 11.19
N PHE A 19 -12.02 -5.64 11.11
CA PHE A 19 -10.80 -6.34 11.50
C PHE A 19 -10.66 -7.59 10.63
N VAL A 20 -9.44 -8.08 10.50
CA VAL A 20 -9.13 -9.28 9.70
C VAL A 20 -9.03 -10.49 10.63
N LEU A 21 -9.56 -11.62 10.18
CA LEU A 21 -9.31 -12.93 10.79
C LEU A 21 -8.35 -13.73 9.91
N SER A 22 -7.55 -14.59 10.53
CA SER A 22 -6.79 -15.57 9.75
C SER A 22 -7.72 -16.51 8.99
N PRO A 23 -7.29 -17.05 7.82
CA PRO A 23 -8.09 -18.05 7.10
C PRO A 23 -8.51 -19.22 8.01
N LYS A 24 -7.60 -19.66 8.89
CA LYS A 24 -7.84 -20.70 9.89
C LYS A 24 -8.95 -20.33 10.87
N GLU A 25 -8.92 -19.12 11.44
CA GLU A 25 -9.98 -18.67 12.35
C GLU A 25 -11.32 -18.50 11.62
N GLY A 26 -11.29 -18.01 10.38
CA GLY A 26 -12.48 -17.93 9.53
C GLY A 26 -13.09 -19.31 9.25
N GLU A 27 -12.27 -20.33 8.98
CA GLU A 27 -12.72 -21.70 8.79
C GLU A 27 -13.30 -22.29 10.07
N ARG A 28 -12.62 -22.09 11.21
CA ARG A 28 -13.10 -22.53 12.53
C ARG A 28 -14.48 -21.96 12.86
N LEU A 29 -14.69 -20.65 12.64
CA LEU A 29 -15.99 -20.02 12.88
C LEU A 29 -17.07 -20.55 11.94
N ARG A 30 -16.75 -20.72 10.65
CA ARG A 30 -17.70 -21.29 9.67
C ARG A 30 -18.12 -22.71 10.06
N ALA A 31 -17.19 -23.56 10.48
CA ALA A 31 -17.48 -24.92 10.94
C ALA A 31 -18.40 -24.91 12.16
N LEU A 32 -18.08 -24.08 13.17
CA LEU A 32 -18.87 -23.94 14.38
C LEU A 32 -20.30 -23.46 14.13
N ILE A 33 -20.49 -22.51 13.20
CA ILE A 33 -21.81 -22.01 12.81
C ILE A 33 -22.63 -23.13 12.14
N LYS A 34 -22.01 -23.88 11.22
CA LYS A 34 -22.67 -25.01 10.52
C LYS A 34 -23.07 -26.12 11.48
N GLU A 35 -22.18 -26.49 12.39
CA GLU A 35 -22.44 -27.50 13.44
C GLU A 35 -23.62 -27.10 14.32
N ARG A 36 -23.60 -25.89 14.88
CA ARG A 36 -24.71 -25.41 15.73
C ARG A 36 -26.04 -25.37 14.99
N LYS A 37 -26.03 -24.93 13.72
CA LYS A 37 -27.23 -24.94 12.87
C LYS A 37 -27.78 -26.35 12.67
N ARG A 38 -26.91 -27.34 12.41
CA ARG A 38 -27.30 -28.76 12.26
C ARG A 38 -27.92 -29.32 13.55
N GLU A 39 -27.41 -28.90 14.70
CA GLU A 39 -27.85 -29.37 16.02
C GLU A 39 -29.04 -28.59 16.59
N GLY A 40 -29.62 -27.64 15.83
CA GLY A 40 -30.72 -26.80 16.32
C GLY A 40 -30.32 -25.87 17.48
N LYS A 41 -29.03 -25.62 17.67
CA LYS A 41 -28.50 -24.77 18.76
C LYS A 41 -28.63 -23.28 18.40
N PRO A 42 -28.70 -22.39 19.41
CA PRO A 42 -28.73 -20.95 19.17
C PRO A 42 -27.53 -20.44 18.33
N PRO A 43 -27.69 -19.34 17.57
CA PRO A 43 -26.62 -18.76 16.77
C PRO A 43 -25.37 -18.41 17.61
N VAL A 44 -24.19 -18.51 16.98
CA VAL A 44 -22.93 -18.06 17.59
C VAL A 44 -23.00 -16.56 17.83
N LYS A 45 -22.84 -16.13 19.09
CA LYS A 45 -22.68 -14.72 19.47
C LYS A 45 -21.21 -14.38 19.56
N VAL A 46 -20.82 -13.24 18.99
CA VAL A 46 -19.44 -12.74 19.00
C VAL A 46 -19.39 -11.33 19.58
N ARG A 47 -18.23 -10.97 20.14
CA ARG A 47 -17.92 -9.60 20.58
C ARG A 47 -16.63 -9.16 19.88
N ALA A 48 -16.69 -8.02 19.21
CA ALA A 48 -15.51 -7.36 18.66
C ALA A 48 -15.18 -6.13 19.51
N LYS A 49 -13.89 -5.90 19.77
CA LYS A 49 -13.38 -4.68 20.43
C LYS A 49 -12.19 -4.19 19.63
N VAL A 50 -12.32 -3.02 19.00
CA VAL A 50 -11.23 -2.33 18.30
C VAL A 50 -10.71 -1.24 19.23
N VAL A 51 -9.39 -1.24 19.47
CA VAL A 51 -8.71 -0.22 20.29
C VAL A 51 -7.77 0.53 19.36
N SER A 52 -8.21 1.72 18.90
CA SER A 52 -7.49 2.56 17.96
C SER A 52 -7.67 4.04 18.31
N ARG A 53 -6.72 4.88 17.91
CA ARG A 53 -6.80 6.35 18.05
C ARG A 53 -6.18 7.02 16.83
N PHE A 54 -6.62 8.23 16.52
CA PHE A 54 -5.89 9.13 15.63
C PHE A 54 -4.76 9.82 16.40
N TRP A 55 -3.70 10.16 15.68
CA TRP A 55 -2.60 10.99 16.18
C TRP A 55 -2.07 11.84 15.04
N ASP A 56 -1.34 12.90 15.39
CA ASP A 56 -0.52 13.61 14.42
C ASP A 56 0.75 12.79 14.15
N GLY A 57 1.15 12.73 12.89
CA GLY A 57 2.33 12.01 12.45
C GLY A 57 2.90 12.62 11.18
N GLU A 58 4.10 12.18 10.80
CA GLU A 58 4.81 12.67 9.63
C GLU A 58 4.93 11.56 8.58
N LEU A 59 4.80 11.93 7.30
CA LEU A 59 5.07 11.08 6.15
C LEU A 59 6.28 11.65 5.40
N ASN A 60 7.40 10.95 5.47
CA ASN A 60 8.62 11.37 4.80
C ASN A 60 8.59 10.91 3.33
N VAL A 61 8.65 11.87 2.42
CA VAL A 61 8.68 11.63 0.97
C VAL A 61 10.08 11.95 0.45
N VAL A 62 10.69 11.00 -0.25
CA VAL A 62 11.94 11.26 -0.98
C VAL A 62 11.59 11.81 -2.35
N SER A 63 12.20 12.95 -2.71
CA SER A 63 12.04 13.59 -4.02
C SER A 63 13.40 13.79 -4.69
N ALA A 64 13.51 13.34 -5.93
CA ALA A 64 14.70 13.56 -6.77
C ALA A 64 14.28 14.00 -8.18
N LEU A 65 15.11 14.80 -8.85
CA LEU A 65 14.84 15.31 -10.20
C LEU A 65 16.05 15.09 -11.10
N ILE A 66 15.83 14.45 -12.25
CA ILE A 66 16.70 14.61 -13.41
C ILE A 66 16.17 15.81 -14.20
N PRO A 67 16.91 16.93 -14.31
CA PRO A 67 16.39 18.17 -14.90
C PRO A 67 16.19 18.05 -16.41
N GLY A 68 15.10 18.63 -16.90
CA GLY A 68 14.79 18.73 -18.32
C GLY A 68 15.36 19.98 -18.99
N GLN A 69 15.04 20.15 -20.27
CA GLN A 69 15.25 21.39 -21.02
C GLN A 69 14.16 22.43 -20.74
N THR A 70 12.98 21.97 -20.30
CA THR A 70 11.85 22.82 -19.90
C THR A 70 11.52 22.61 -18.42
N GLU A 71 10.66 23.48 -17.88
CA GLU A 71 10.10 23.38 -16.53
C GLU A 71 9.02 22.28 -16.39
N GLU A 72 8.68 21.58 -17.48
CA GLU A 72 7.70 20.50 -17.44
C GLU A 72 8.32 19.22 -16.87
N GLU A 73 7.60 18.49 -16.03
CA GLU A 73 8.06 17.25 -15.40
C GLU A 73 7.18 16.04 -15.74
N VAL A 74 7.78 14.86 -15.75
CA VAL A 74 7.09 13.56 -15.73
C VAL A 74 7.42 12.90 -14.39
N ALA A 75 6.39 12.56 -13.62
CA ALA A 75 6.53 11.94 -12.31
C ALA A 75 6.52 10.41 -12.39
N ILE A 76 7.49 9.78 -11.73
CA ILE A 76 7.57 8.35 -11.48
C ILE A 76 7.45 8.15 -9.97
N VAL A 77 6.43 7.40 -9.55
CA VAL A 77 6.04 7.29 -8.14
C VAL A 77 6.06 5.83 -7.71
N ALA A 78 6.67 5.56 -6.56
CA ALA A 78 6.53 4.30 -5.82
C ALA A 78 6.42 4.63 -4.32
N HIS A 79 5.82 3.76 -3.51
CA HIS A 79 5.68 4.02 -2.08
C HIS A 79 6.72 3.26 -1.24
N LEU A 80 7.24 3.91 -0.20
CA LEU A 80 8.09 3.39 0.87
C LEU A 80 7.29 3.00 2.11
N CYS A 81 6.12 3.61 2.33
CA CYS A 81 5.31 3.31 3.50
C CYS A 81 4.48 2.04 3.29
N HIS A 82 4.57 1.09 4.23
CA HIS A 82 3.67 -0.06 4.32
C HIS A 82 3.60 -0.55 5.78
N PRO A 83 2.42 -0.97 6.30
CA PRO A 83 2.27 -1.45 7.68
C PRO A 83 3.11 -2.71 7.99
N GLN A 84 3.45 -3.49 6.97
CA GLN A 84 4.35 -4.64 7.05
C GLN A 84 5.19 -4.75 5.77
N TRP A 85 6.42 -4.24 5.75
CA TRP A 85 7.26 -4.26 4.55
C TRP A 85 7.38 -5.66 3.93
N SER A 86 7.26 -5.74 2.61
CA SER A 86 7.43 -6.99 1.87
C SER A 86 8.15 -6.76 0.54
N ALA A 87 8.61 -7.85 -0.08
CA ALA A 87 9.31 -7.80 -1.35
C ALA A 87 8.42 -7.27 -2.49
N ASN A 88 7.14 -7.63 -2.52
CA ASN A 88 6.23 -7.20 -3.59
C ASN A 88 5.59 -5.84 -3.25
N ASP A 89 4.81 -5.82 -2.17
CA ASP A 89 4.26 -4.59 -1.63
C ASP A 89 5.09 -4.22 -0.38
N ASN A 90 6.14 -3.42 -0.51
CA ASN A 90 6.32 -2.34 -1.50
C ASN A 90 7.73 -2.25 -2.11
N ALA A 91 8.69 -3.06 -1.63
CA ALA A 91 10.10 -2.86 -1.94
C ALA A 91 10.45 -3.02 -3.42
N SER A 92 9.78 -3.92 -4.16
CA SER A 92 10.06 -4.13 -5.60
C SER A 92 9.83 -2.85 -6.41
N GLY A 93 8.74 -2.12 -6.14
CA GLY A 93 8.42 -0.86 -6.80
C GLY A 93 9.46 0.22 -6.49
N ALA A 94 9.81 0.38 -5.21
CA ALA A 94 10.82 1.36 -4.80
C ALA A 94 12.21 1.04 -5.39
N ALA A 95 12.61 -0.23 -5.39
CA ALA A 95 13.87 -0.68 -5.97
C ALA A 95 13.90 -0.46 -7.50
N ALA A 96 12.81 -0.76 -8.19
CA ALA A 96 12.70 -0.52 -9.63
C ALA A 96 12.83 0.96 -9.97
N VAL A 97 12.14 1.84 -9.23
CA VAL A 97 12.23 3.30 -9.43
C VAL A 97 13.63 3.82 -9.16
N LEU A 98 14.30 3.33 -8.11
CA LEU A 98 15.68 3.70 -7.80
C LEU A 98 16.64 3.28 -8.92
N GLU A 99 16.49 2.06 -9.44
CA GLU A 99 17.34 1.55 -10.51
C GLU A 99 17.10 2.30 -11.84
N VAL A 100 15.86 2.67 -12.14
CA VAL A 100 15.53 3.54 -13.28
C VAL A 100 16.22 4.90 -13.13
N ALA A 101 16.12 5.54 -11.95
CA ALA A 101 16.77 6.82 -11.69
C ALA A 101 18.28 6.74 -11.88
N ARG A 102 18.92 5.72 -11.29
CA ARG A 102 20.35 5.47 -11.39
C ARG A 102 20.80 5.26 -12.84
N THR A 103 20.05 4.44 -13.58
CA THR A 103 20.37 4.08 -14.97
C THR A 103 20.24 5.28 -15.90
N LEU A 104 19.13 6.02 -15.82
CA LEU A 104 18.91 7.21 -16.65
C LEU A 104 19.96 8.28 -16.37
N GLN A 105 20.24 8.57 -15.10
CA GLN A 105 21.27 9.53 -14.73
C GLN A 105 22.65 9.10 -15.26
N GLY A 106 23.01 7.83 -15.12
CA GLY A 106 24.28 7.29 -15.64
C GLY A 106 24.42 7.45 -17.15
N LEU A 107 23.41 7.04 -17.92
CA LEU A 107 23.44 7.14 -19.39
C LEU A 107 23.52 8.59 -19.87
N ILE A 108 22.86 9.53 -19.19
CA ILE A 108 22.93 10.95 -19.49
C ILE A 108 24.33 11.49 -19.17
N SER A 109 24.88 11.16 -18.00
CA SER A 109 26.23 11.59 -17.60
C SER A 109 27.32 11.05 -18.51
N GLU A 110 27.13 9.87 -19.09
CA GLU A 110 28.03 9.26 -20.07
C GLU A 110 27.83 9.80 -21.50
N GLY A 111 26.84 10.66 -21.75
CA GLY A 111 26.52 11.18 -23.08
C GLY A 111 25.90 10.15 -24.02
N LYS A 112 25.43 9.00 -23.50
CA LYS A 112 24.73 7.97 -24.28
C LYS A 112 23.25 8.29 -24.49
N LEU A 113 22.68 9.12 -23.62
CA LEU A 113 21.36 9.71 -23.78
C LEU A 113 21.47 11.22 -23.70
N ASP A 114 20.75 11.92 -24.57
CA ASP A 114 20.62 13.37 -24.48
C ASP A 114 19.85 13.77 -23.23
N LYS A 115 20.08 15.01 -22.78
CA LYS A 115 19.27 15.62 -21.73
C LYS A 115 17.79 15.59 -22.14
N PRO A 116 16.87 15.09 -21.29
CA PRO A 116 15.47 14.95 -21.68
C PRO A 116 14.82 16.32 -21.86
N ARG A 117 13.83 16.41 -22.75
CA ARG A 117 13.06 17.64 -22.95
C ARG A 117 12.35 18.07 -21.66
N ARG A 118 11.67 17.13 -20.99
CA ARG A 118 10.97 17.32 -19.71
C ARG A 118 11.79 16.71 -18.57
N GLY A 119 11.75 17.31 -17.39
CA GLY A 119 12.38 16.74 -16.20
C GLY A 119 11.73 15.41 -15.80
N ILE A 120 12.48 14.55 -15.12
CA ILE A 120 11.98 13.29 -14.60
C ILE A 120 12.04 13.35 -13.08
N ARG A 121 10.85 13.43 -12.47
CA ARG A 121 10.66 13.55 -11.01
C ARG A 121 10.43 12.17 -10.43
N PHE A 122 11.30 11.75 -9.52
CA PHE A 122 11.16 10.51 -8.77
C PHE A 122 10.60 10.83 -7.39
N LEU A 123 9.47 10.22 -7.03
CA LEU A 123 8.85 10.34 -5.72
C LEU A 123 8.78 8.96 -5.08
N LEU A 124 9.40 8.82 -3.91
CA LEU A 124 9.27 7.64 -3.07
C LEU A 124 8.45 8.02 -1.82
N VAL A 125 7.18 7.59 -1.77
CA VAL A 125 6.13 8.12 -0.87
C VAL A 125 5.76 7.28 0.34
#